data_AF-A0A1C5S4R4-F1
#
_entry.id   AF-A0A1C5S4R4-F1
#
_cell.length_a   1.000
_cell.length_b   1.000
_cell.length_c   1.000
_cell.angle_alpha   90.00
_cell.angle_beta   90.00
_cell.angle_gamma   90.00
#
_symmetry.space_group_name_H-M   'P 1'
#
loop_
_entity.id
_entity.type
_entity.pdbx_description
1 polymer ?
#
loop_
_entity_poly.entity_id
_entity_poly.type
_entity_poly.pdbx_seq_one_letter_code
_entity_poly.pdbx_strand_id
1 'polypeptide(L)'
;MENIISYFGTYTPAADGAIANFKFEYLCTLGFAAIVIFLGRAIVAHSAALRKYAIPAPVVSGIIFSLLISAIKMTGTVSISFDAKVMKDLCQNLFFLCVGFGFSAKMLRHAGGKLCVMIAFAACLLITCQDVLGVAIAHLINLNPLLALQCSSSAMSGGVGTASAFGPIFEGWGAQDATTIGVAAGTLGNVMGSLIGGPVAAFLIAKHGLKSDPNDKPEAKATGKAPELDNTKMIMMFAMCLLLAALGMPIYCLLDNIPMIEMPKFIGCLFAGAIARNVMEAANIKFYVPEVDAIEHMFLELYLALVLMTTDFTKLAPVAGQMGIILVAQALLMALFGIFVSFNLFGRDYGAAVMTAGNIGWGCGSGPNAVANEKAVMDQYGWHNIAWVLYPSFAVIIDDIYNPIFLSIFGGLFKG
;
A
#
# COMPACT_ATOMS: atom_id res chain seq x y z
N MET A 1 24.44 6.11 36.00
CA MET A 1 23.12 5.84 35.40
C MET A 1 23.00 6.50 34.03
N GLU A 2 23.34 7.79 33.90
CA GLU A 2 23.41 8.49 32.59
C GLU A 2 24.28 7.78 31.53
N ASN A 3 25.46 7.27 31.93
CA ASN A 3 26.34 6.51 31.03
C ASN A 3 25.75 5.18 30.53
N ILE A 4 24.75 4.60 31.20
CA ILE A 4 24.10 3.35 30.76
C ILE A 4 22.94 3.69 29.83
N ILE A 5 22.18 4.73 30.16
CA ILE A 5 21.02 5.19 29.39
C ILE A 5 21.43 5.61 27.97
N SER A 6 22.62 6.19 27.81
CA SER A 6 23.15 6.61 26.50
C SER A 6 23.40 5.46 25.51
N TYR A 7 23.54 4.21 25.97
CA TYR A 7 23.64 3.04 25.08
C TYR A 7 22.33 2.71 24.38
N PHE A 8 21.19 3.11 24.95
CA PHE A 8 19.85 2.77 24.45
C PHE A 8 19.18 3.94 23.72
N GLY A 9 19.76 5.14 23.79
CA GLY A 9 19.16 6.31 23.18
C GLY A 9 19.69 7.63 23.72
N THR A 10 19.00 8.70 23.33
CA THR A 10 19.30 10.07 23.74
C THR A 10 18.16 10.61 24.60
N TYR A 11 18.49 11.02 25.82
CA TYR A 11 17.56 11.73 26.69
C TYR A 11 17.69 13.25 26.46
N THR A 12 16.57 13.91 26.21
CA THR A 12 16.46 15.37 26.11
C THR A 12 15.62 15.85 27.30
N PRO A 13 16.22 16.57 28.26
CA PRO A 13 15.47 17.14 29.39
C PRO A 13 14.33 18.05 28.93
N ALA A 14 13.29 18.15 29.75
CA ALA A 14 12.23 19.13 29.56
C ALA A 14 12.82 20.57 29.57
N ALA A 15 12.52 21.36 28.54
CA ALA A 15 12.59 22.82 28.62
C ALA A 15 11.29 23.36 29.22
N ASP A 16 11.29 24.56 29.81
CA ASP A 16 10.16 25.14 30.56
C ASP A 16 8.79 24.88 29.89
N GLY A 17 7.95 24.07 30.55
CA GLY A 17 6.59 23.71 30.10
C GLY A 17 6.48 22.47 29.19
N ALA A 18 7.58 21.83 28.80
CA ALA A 18 7.60 20.62 27.96
C ALA A 18 7.82 19.32 28.76
N ILE A 19 7.48 18.17 28.16
CA ILE A 19 7.77 16.85 28.73
C ILE A 19 9.16 16.42 28.24
N ALA A 20 9.98 15.82 29.10
CA ALA A 20 11.28 15.29 28.70
C ALA A 20 11.11 14.21 27.62
N ASN A 21 12.04 14.10 26.68
CA ASN A 21 11.97 13.15 25.57
C ASN A 21 13.09 12.11 25.65
N PHE A 22 12.76 10.84 25.46
CA PHE A 22 13.74 9.78 25.26
C PHE A 22 13.65 9.25 23.83
N LYS A 23 14.69 9.50 23.02
CA LYS A 23 14.80 8.98 21.66
C LYS A 23 15.59 7.67 21.68
N PHE A 24 14.93 6.55 21.42
CA PHE A 24 15.61 5.26 21.26
C PHE A 24 16.54 5.29 20.06
N GLU A 25 17.72 4.67 20.22
CA GLU A 25 18.63 4.44 19.10
C GLU A 25 18.06 3.45 18.08
N TYR A 26 18.66 3.34 16.90
CA TYR A 26 18.05 2.68 15.76
C TYR A 26 17.90 1.15 15.93
N LEU A 27 18.81 0.45 16.62
CA LEU A 27 18.69 -1.00 16.87
C LEU A 27 17.57 -1.30 17.87
N CYS A 28 17.45 -0.52 18.95
CA CYS A 28 16.34 -0.57 19.90
C CYS A 28 15.03 -0.29 19.18
N THR A 29 15.01 0.73 18.33
CA THR A 29 13.85 1.06 17.48
C THR A 29 13.45 -0.12 16.59
N LEU A 30 14.41 -0.78 15.93
CA LEU A 30 14.17 -1.98 15.13
C LEU A 30 13.73 -3.16 16.00
N GLY A 31 14.22 -3.27 17.23
CA GLY A 31 13.76 -4.24 18.22
C GLY A 31 12.28 -4.06 18.56
N PHE A 32 11.83 -2.82 18.79
CA PHE A 32 10.41 -2.52 18.95
C PHE A 32 9.61 -2.81 17.69
N ALA A 33 10.13 -2.50 16.51
CA ALA A 33 9.49 -2.84 15.24
C ALA A 33 9.31 -4.36 15.08
N ALA A 34 10.31 -5.16 15.48
CA ALA A 34 10.23 -6.62 15.47
C ALA A 34 9.16 -7.14 16.44
N ILE A 35 9.05 -6.55 17.65
CA ILE A 35 7.96 -6.87 18.60
C ILE A 35 6.60 -6.57 17.95
N VAL A 36 6.46 -5.41 17.30
CA VAL A 36 5.25 -5.04 16.57
C VAL A 36 4.93 -6.08 15.49
N ILE A 37 5.90 -6.53 14.69
CA ILE A 37 5.68 -7.55 13.66
C ILE A 37 5.24 -8.88 14.28
N PHE A 38 5.96 -9.40 15.28
CA PHE A 38 5.63 -10.68 15.93
C PHE A 38 4.25 -10.64 16.59
N LEU A 39 3.96 -9.58 17.35
CA LEU A 39 2.67 -9.39 17.99
C LEU A 39 1.54 -9.29 16.96
N GLY A 40 1.76 -8.53 15.89
CA GLY A 40 0.79 -8.36 14.81
C GLY A 40 0.46 -9.68 14.13
N ARG A 41 1.49 -10.45 13.77
CA ARG A 41 1.34 -11.78 13.16
C ARG A 41 0.61 -12.73 14.11
N ALA A 42 0.94 -12.73 15.40
CA ALA A 42 0.25 -13.53 16.40
C ALA A 42 -1.24 -13.15 16.50
N ILE A 43 -1.57 -11.85 16.62
CA ILE A 43 -2.96 -11.39 16.72
C ILE A 43 -3.77 -11.77 15.46
N VAL A 44 -3.22 -11.50 14.27
CA VAL A 44 -3.90 -11.82 13.00
C VAL A 44 -4.06 -13.34 12.83
N ALA A 45 -3.07 -14.16 13.21
CA ALA A 45 -3.17 -15.61 13.17
C ALA A 45 -4.27 -16.17 14.07
N HIS A 46 -4.63 -15.48 15.16
CA HIS A 46 -5.69 -15.91 16.08
C HIS A 46 -7.05 -15.25 15.79
N SER A 47 -7.13 -14.29 14.86
CA SER A 47 -8.38 -13.61 14.52
C SER A 47 -8.84 -13.91 13.09
N ALA A 48 -9.96 -14.64 12.98
CA ALA A 48 -10.58 -14.90 11.68
C ALA A 48 -11.06 -13.61 11.00
N ALA A 49 -11.53 -12.63 11.78
CA ALA A 49 -11.98 -11.34 11.25
C ALA A 49 -10.82 -10.54 10.62
N LEU A 50 -9.67 -10.46 11.29
CA LEU A 50 -8.52 -9.72 10.77
C LEU A 50 -7.96 -10.35 9.48
N ARG A 51 -7.94 -11.68 9.40
CA ARG A 51 -7.59 -12.40 8.17
C ARG A 51 -8.62 -12.18 7.06
N LYS A 52 -9.92 -12.20 7.41
CA LYS A 52 -11.02 -12.00 6.46
C LYS A 52 -10.94 -10.63 5.78
N TYR A 53 -10.54 -9.59 6.51
CA TYR A 53 -10.45 -8.22 6.01
C TYR A 53 -9.04 -7.82 5.52
N ALA A 54 -8.15 -8.81 5.32
CA ALA A 54 -6.79 -8.61 4.83
C ALA A 54 -6.01 -7.50 5.57
N ILE A 55 -6.24 -7.35 6.89
CA ILE A 55 -5.60 -6.30 7.67
C ILE A 55 -4.12 -6.68 7.87
N PRO A 56 -3.16 -5.83 7.42
CA PRO A 56 -1.75 -6.14 7.58
C PRO A 56 -1.39 -6.32 9.06
N ALA A 57 -0.63 -7.36 9.37
CA ALA A 57 -0.22 -7.65 10.75
C ALA A 57 0.44 -6.45 11.46
N PRO A 58 1.39 -5.71 10.82
CA PRO A 58 2.00 -4.54 11.44
C PRO A 58 0.99 -3.44 11.78
N VAL A 59 -0.09 -3.28 11.02
CA VAL A 59 -1.17 -2.27 11.25
C VAL A 59 -1.82 -2.49 12.61
N VAL A 60 -2.21 -3.72 12.91
CA VAL A 60 -2.94 -4.06 14.13
C VAL A 60 -2.08 -3.76 15.36
N SER A 61 -0.89 -4.34 15.42
CA SER A 61 0.01 -4.17 16.56
C SER A 61 0.65 -2.79 16.62
N GLY A 62 0.90 -2.15 15.48
CA GLY A 62 1.48 -0.81 15.39
C GLY A 62 0.52 0.26 15.95
N ILE A 63 -0.78 0.14 15.66
CA ILE A 63 -1.81 1.01 16.27
C ILE A 63 -1.87 0.77 17.78
N ILE A 64 -1.91 -0.49 18.23
CA ILE A 64 -1.91 -0.82 19.67
C ILE A 64 -0.68 -0.21 20.36
N PHE A 65 0.50 -0.39 19.76
CA PHE A 65 1.74 0.13 20.29
C PHE A 65 1.75 1.66 20.34
N SER A 66 1.33 2.33 19.26
CA SER A 66 1.22 3.79 19.22
C SER A 66 0.28 4.31 20.31
N LEU A 67 -0.90 3.69 20.50
CA LEU A 67 -1.84 4.08 21.55
C LEU A 67 -1.25 3.91 22.96
N LEU A 68 -0.45 2.86 23.19
CA LEU A 68 0.27 2.67 24.46
C LEU A 68 1.32 3.77 24.68
N ILE A 69 2.10 4.11 23.65
CA ILE A 69 3.08 5.21 23.74
C ILE A 69 2.39 6.55 23.97
N SER A 70 1.29 6.83 23.28
CA SER A 70 0.50 8.04 23.50
C SER A 70 -0.09 8.07 24.92
N ALA A 71 -0.53 6.93 25.47
CA ALA A 71 -1.00 6.86 26.85
C ALA A 71 0.10 7.20 27.87
N ILE A 72 1.33 6.71 27.66
CA ILE A 72 2.50 7.06 28.49
C ILE A 72 2.81 8.56 28.37
N LYS A 73 2.74 9.13 27.15
CA LYS A 73 2.96 10.56 26.95
C LYS A 73 1.92 11.40 27.70
N MET A 74 0.66 10.96 27.76
CA MET A 74 -0.41 11.65 28.49
C MET A 74 -0.22 11.66 30.02
N THR A 75 0.57 10.76 30.60
CA THR A 75 0.85 10.79 32.05
C THR A 75 1.83 11.90 32.44
N GLY A 76 2.42 12.60 31.47
CA GLY A 76 3.38 13.68 31.70
C GLY A 76 4.78 13.20 32.13
N THR A 77 5.03 11.88 32.09
CA THR A 77 6.28 11.30 32.59
C THR A 77 7.44 11.48 31.61
N VAL A 78 7.28 10.98 30.38
CA VAL A 78 8.31 11.07 29.32
C VAL A 78 7.65 10.93 27.95
N SER A 79 8.09 11.72 26.98
CA SER A 79 7.80 11.51 25.57
C SER A 79 8.77 10.48 25.01
N ILE A 80 8.27 9.49 24.29
CA ILE A 80 9.09 8.47 23.64
C ILE A 80 9.16 8.77 22.15
N SER A 81 10.37 8.74 21.60
CA SER A 81 10.62 8.85 20.16
C SER A 81 11.60 7.80 19.69
N PHE A 82 11.67 7.60 18.37
CA PHE A 82 12.38 6.48 17.75
C PHE A 82 13.26 6.94 16.61
N ASP A 83 14.45 6.37 16.47
CA ASP A 83 15.31 6.60 15.32
C ASP A 83 14.94 5.68 14.15
N ALA A 84 13.84 6.03 13.48
CA ALA A 84 13.26 5.24 12.40
C ALA A 84 13.53 5.80 10.99
N LYS A 85 14.08 7.01 10.86
CA LYS A 85 14.07 7.77 9.59
C LYS A 85 14.77 7.04 8.44
N VAL A 86 16.03 6.64 8.66
CA VAL A 86 16.84 5.96 7.63
C VAL A 86 16.27 4.59 7.29
N MET A 87 15.77 3.87 8.30
CA MET A 87 15.21 2.53 8.08
C MET A 87 13.87 2.57 7.34
N LYS A 88 12.98 3.52 7.68
CA LYS A 88 11.74 3.74 6.92
C LYS A 88 12.04 4.02 5.45
N ASP A 89 12.98 4.93 5.21
CA ASP A 89 13.40 5.29 3.86
C ASP A 89 13.95 4.07 3.11
N LEU A 90 14.90 3.33 3.67
CA LEU A 90 15.44 2.10 3.05
C LEU A 90 14.34 1.09 2.74
N CYS A 91 13.46 0.79 3.71
CA CYS A 91 12.42 -0.22 3.57
C CYS A 91 11.41 0.16 2.48
N GLN A 92 10.97 1.42 2.45
CA GLN A 92 10.05 1.92 1.43
C GLN A 92 10.62 1.76 0.02
N ASN A 93 11.88 2.19 -0.17
CA ASN A 93 12.50 2.17 -1.49
C ASN A 93 12.75 0.76 -1.99
N LEU A 94 13.16 -0.17 -1.13
CA LEU A 94 13.35 -1.57 -1.50
C LEU A 94 12.03 -2.30 -1.76
N PHE A 95 10.99 -2.01 -0.96
CA PHE A 95 9.65 -2.53 -1.20
C PHE A 95 9.15 -2.14 -2.60
N PHE A 96 9.09 -0.84 -2.92
CA PHE A 96 8.60 -0.38 -4.22
C PHE A 96 9.51 -0.77 -5.39
N LEU A 97 10.81 -0.94 -5.16
CA LEU A 97 11.70 -1.53 -6.16
C LEU A 97 11.30 -2.97 -6.50
N CYS A 98 11.00 -3.81 -5.50
CA CYS A 98 10.55 -5.17 -5.72
C CYS A 98 9.19 -5.21 -6.42
N VAL A 99 8.24 -4.33 -6.03
CA VAL A 99 6.96 -4.15 -6.74
C VAL A 99 7.19 -3.85 -8.22
N GLY A 100 8.07 -2.88 -8.52
CA GLY A 100 8.48 -2.57 -9.90
C GLY A 100 9.12 -3.76 -10.61
N PHE A 101 9.96 -4.54 -9.91
CA PHE A 101 10.59 -5.75 -10.44
C PHE A 101 9.58 -6.87 -10.77
N GLY A 102 8.37 -6.83 -10.19
CA GLY A 102 7.26 -7.70 -10.58
C GLY A 102 6.76 -7.45 -12.01
N PHE A 103 7.07 -6.31 -12.62
CA PHE A 103 6.60 -5.95 -13.96
C PHE A 103 7.34 -6.69 -15.09
N SER A 104 6.68 -7.68 -15.71
CA SER A 104 7.17 -8.37 -16.90
C SER A 104 6.38 -8.02 -18.15
N ALA A 105 7.03 -7.43 -19.16
CA ALA A 105 6.39 -7.18 -20.46
C ALA A 105 5.98 -8.48 -21.18
N LYS A 106 6.64 -9.61 -20.89
CA LYS A 106 6.24 -10.93 -21.42
C LYS A 106 4.90 -11.37 -20.83
N MET A 107 4.70 -11.17 -19.52
CA MET A 107 3.43 -11.44 -18.84
C MET A 107 2.29 -10.60 -19.43
N LEU A 108 2.55 -9.31 -19.68
CA LEU A 108 1.58 -8.41 -20.30
C LEU A 108 1.16 -8.84 -21.71
N ARG A 109 2.12 -9.33 -22.51
CA ARG A 109 1.85 -9.85 -23.87
C ARG A 109 1.00 -11.11 -23.83
N HIS A 110 1.23 -12.01 -22.88
CA HIS A 110 0.43 -13.23 -22.72
C HIS A 110 -1.02 -12.95 -22.32
N ALA A 111 -1.25 -11.96 -21.47
CA ALA A 111 -2.57 -11.56 -21.01
C ALA A 111 -3.48 -10.95 -22.10
N GLY A 112 -2.88 -10.39 -23.16
CA GLY A 112 -3.58 -9.73 -24.26
C GLY A 112 -3.66 -8.22 -24.09
N GLY A 113 -3.05 -7.48 -25.02
CA GLY A 113 -2.88 -6.02 -24.92
C GLY A 113 -4.17 -5.22 -24.77
N LYS A 114 -5.29 -5.70 -25.35
CA LYS A 114 -6.59 -5.04 -25.22
C LYS A 114 -7.09 -5.02 -23.77
N LEU A 115 -6.98 -6.14 -23.06
CA LEU A 115 -7.40 -6.26 -21.66
C LEU A 115 -6.53 -5.38 -20.77
N CYS A 116 -5.21 -5.39 -21.00
CA CYS A 116 -4.28 -4.55 -20.25
C CYS A 116 -4.59 -3.06 -20.42
N VAL A 117 -4.87 -2.59 -21.63
CA VAL A 117 -5.27 -1.19 -21.86
C VAL A 117 -6.57 -0.86 -21.12
N MET A 118 -7.54 -1.78 -21.09
CA MET A 118 -8.80 -1.58 -20.37
C MET A 118 -8.60 -1.52 -18.85
N ILE A 119 -7.74 -2.36 -18.27
CA ILE A 119 -7.39 -2.31 -16.85
C ILE A 119 -6.68 -0.99 -16.52
N ALA A 120 -5.67 -0.62 -17.31
CA ALA A 120 -4.93 0.63 -17.10
C ALA A 120 -5.85 1.84 -17.18
N PHE A 121 -6.74 1.89 -18.18
CA PHE A 121 -7.72 2.96 -18.31
C PHE A 121 -8.69 2.99 -17.11
N ALA A 122 -9.20 1.83 -16.68
CA ALA A 122 -10.10 1.75 -15.53
C ALA A 122 -9.41 2.21 -14.24
N ALA A 123 -8.16 1.82 -14.02
CA ALA A 123 -7.36 2.23 -12.86
C ALA A 123 -7.12 3.75 -12.85
N CYS A 124 -6.63 4.32 -13.95
CA CYS A 124 -6.41 5.76 -14.04
C CYS A 124 -7.72 6.55 -13.84
N LEU A 125 -8.79 6.13 -14.50
CA LEU A 125 -10.11 6.77 -14.36
C LEU A 125 -10.60 6.69 -12.91
N LEU A 126 -10.45 5.55 -12.25
CA LEU A 126 -10.84 5.39 -10.87
C LEU A 126 -10.07 6.35 -9.96
N ILE A 127 -8.74 6.36 -10.05
CA ILE A 127 -7.85 7.22 -9.25
C ILE A 127 -8.27 8.69 -9.41
N THR A 128 -8.46 9.15 -10.65
CA THR A 128 -8.94 10.51 -10.93
C THR A 128 -10.30 10.77 -10.25
N CYS A 129 -11.25 9.85 -10.37
CA CYS A 129 -12.57 9.99 -9.77
C CYS A 129 -12.51 10.02 -8.24
N GLN A 130 -11.65 9.20 -7.60
CA GLN A 130 -11.49 9.18 -6.16
C GLN A 130 -11.02 10.53 -5.63
N ASP A 131 -10.00 11.10 -6.26
CA ASP A 131 -9.42 12.37 -5.80
C ASP A 131 -10.33 13.56 -6.07
N VAL A 132 -10.94 13.61 -7.25
CA VAL A 132 -11.93 14.66 -7.58
C VAL A 132 -13.10 14.60 -6.61
N LEU A 133 -13.63 13.40 -6.31
CA LEU A 133 -14.72 13.23 -5.35
C LEU A 133 -14.29 13.64 -3.94
N GLY A 134 -13.11 13.21 -3.50
CA GLY A 134 -12.57 13.54 -2.18
C GLY A 134 -12.43 15.03 -1.98
N VAL A 135 -11.79 15.72 -2.94
CA VAL A 135 -11.62 17.18 -2.92
C VAL A 135 -12.97 17.89 -3.00
N ALA A 136 -13.91 17.44 -3.85
CA ALA A 136 -15.24 18.05 -3.93
C ALA A 136 -15.97 17.99 -2.59
N ILE A 137 -15.93 16.85 -1.90
CA ILE A 137 -16.51 16.68 -0.57
C ILE A 137 -15.76 17.53 0.47
N ALA A 138 -14.44 17.63 0.39
CA ALA A 138 -13.61 18.44 1.28
C ALA A 138 -14.07 19.89 1.33
N HIS A 139 -14.38 20.47 0.16
CA HIS A 139 -14.91 21.83 0.05
C HIS A 139 -16.28 21.99 0.74
N LEU A 140 -17.13 20.96 0.70
CA LEU A 140 -18.46 20.99 1.33
C LEU A 140 -18.38 20.87 2.86
N ILE A 141 -17.42 20.09 3.37
CA ILE A 141 -17.26 19.84 4.80
C ILE A 141 -16.16 20.70 5.45
N ASN A 142 -15.58 21.64 4.69
CA ASN A 142 -14.47 22.51 5.10
C ASN A 142 -13.25 21.74 5.66
N LEU A 143 -12.85 20.68 4.96
CA LEU A 143 -11.62 19.93 5.22
C LEU A 143 -10.52 20.41 4.26
N ASN A 144 -9.27 20.44 4.73
CA ASN A 144 -8.14 20.72 3.86
C ASN A 144 -8.11 19.70 2.68
N PRO A 145 -8.09 20.16 1.40
CA PRO A 145 -8.11 19.28 0.23
C PRO A 145 -7.00 18.22 0.22
N LEU A 146 -5.80 18.54 0.72
CA LEU A 146 -4.68 17.60 0.80
C LEU A 146 -4.95 16.47 1.80
N LEU A 147 -5.66 16.76 2.90
CA LEU A 147 -6.13 15.73 3.83
C LEU A 147 -7.21 14.86 3.18
N ALA A 148 -8.05 15.44 2.33
CA ALA A 148 -9.03 14.68 1.57
C ALA A 148 -8.38 13.76 0.52
N LEU A 149 -7.29 14.18 -0.13
CA LEU A 149 -6.49 13.33 -1.01
C LEU A 149 -5.86 12.16 -0.25
N GLN A 150 -5.40 12.37 0.99
CA GLN A 150 -4.98 11.28 1.87
C GLN A 150 -6.11 10.30 2.20
N CYS A 151 -7.36 10.73 2.21
CA CYS A 151 -8.53 9.86 2.39
C CYS A 151 -9.09 9.32 1.06
N SER A 152 -8.46 9.66 -0.07
CA SER A 152 -8.88 9.31 -1.43
C SER A 152 -7.84 8.40 -2.06
N SER A 153 -7.39 8.63 -3.29
CA SER A 153 -6.55 7.67 -4.03
C SER A 153 -5.27 7.30 -3.28
N SER A 154 -4.68 8.24 -2.53
CA SER A 154 -3.43 8.01 -1.82
C SER A 154 -3.52 6.86 -0.81
N ALA A 155 -4.67 6.69 -0.15
CA ALA A 155 -4.89 5.62 0.82
C ALA A 155 -5.86 4.54 0.32
N MET A 156 -6.80 4.90 -0.54
CA MET A 156 -7.81 3.99 -1.08
C MET A 156 -7.21 3.11 -2.16
N SER A 157 -6.44 3.64 -3.11
CA SER A 157 -5.78 2.80 -4.13
C SER A 157 -4.35 2.46 -3.72
N GLY A 158 -3.55 3.49 -3.41
CA GLY A 158 -2.14 3.32 -3.05
C GLY A 158 -1.89 2.76 -1.64
N GLY A 159 -2.95 2.56 -0.86
CA GLY A 159 -2.87 1.96 0.47
C GLY A 159 -2.02 2.73 1.47
N VAL A 160 -1.61 2.04 2.52
CA VAL A 160 -0.78 2.63 3.58
C VAL A 160 0.58 3.10 3.03
N GLY A 161 1.13 2.42 2.02
CA GLY A 161 2.44 2.72 1.43
C GLY A 161 2.50 4.08 0.74
N THR A 162 1.59 4.35 -0.19
CA THR A 162 1.53 5.64 -0.89
C THR A 162 1.11 6.75 0.06
N ALA A 163 0.12 6.51 0.93
CA ALA A 163 -0.30 7.46 1.95
C ALA A 163 0.83 7.89 2.90
N SER A 164 1.69 6.98 3.35
CA SER A 164 2.82 7.33 4.20
C SER A 164 3.98 7.98 3.44
N ALA A 165 4.07 7.76 2.13
CA ALA A 165 5.05 8.42 1.28
C ALA A 165 4.67 9.86 0.91
N PHE A 166 3.38 10.11 0.62
CA PHE A 166 2.85 11.45 0.32
C PHE A 166 2.54 12.28 1.55
N GLY A 167 2.30 11.64 2.71
CA GLY A 167 2.04 12.33 3.98
C GLY A 167 3.03 13.46 4.29
N PRO A 168 4.36 13.21 4.29
CA PRO A 168 5.35 14.27 4.53
C PRO A 168 5.36 15.38 3.47
N ILE A 169 5.03 15.05 2.21
CA ILE A 169 4.95 16.04 1.12
C ILE A 169 3.78 16.98 1.38
N PHE A 170 2.60 16.42 1.67
CA PHE A 170 1.40 17.20 1.95
C PHE A 170 1.50 17.98 3.26
N GLU A 171 2.18 17.44 4.28
CA GLU A 171 2.55 18.18 5.49
C GLU A 171 3.42 19.40 5.15
N GLY A 172 4.41 19.22 4.27
CA GLY A 172 5.23 20.31 3.73
C GLY A 172 4.45 21.33 2.89
N TRP A 173 3.28 20.96 2.38
CA TRP A 173 2.36 21.84 1.65
C TRP A 173 1.26 22.46 2.53
N GLY A 174 1.35 22.30 3.85
CA GLY A 174 0.45 22.93 4.81
C GLY A 174 -0.66 22.04 5.38
N ALA A 175 -0.68 20.74 5.04
CA ALA A 175 -1.66 19.78 5.55
C ALA A 175 -1.12 19.03 6.76
N GLN A 176 -1.30 19.61 7.96
CA GLN A 176 -0.80 19.00 9.19
C GLN A 176 -1.35 17.59 9.40
N ASP A 177 -0.48 16.68 9.83
CA ASP A 177 -0.78 15.29 10.17
C ASP A 177 -1.34 14.45 9.00
N ALA A 178 -1.08 14.86 7.75
CA ALA A 178 -1.47 14.14 6.55
C ALA A 178 -1.00 12.68 6.57
N THR A 179 0.21 12.40 7.09
CA THR A 179 0.72 11.03 7.25
C THR A 179 -0.21 10.18 8.12
N THR A 180 -0.59 10.71 9.29
CA THR A 180 -1.46 10.02 10.26
C THR A 180 -2.83 9.72 9.66
N ILE A 181 -3.42 10.71 8.99
CA ILE A 181 -4.74 10.61 8.37
C ILE A 181 -4.74 9.59 7.24
N GLY A 182 -3.74 9.64 6.36
CA GLY A 182 -3.63 8.71 5.24
C GLY A 182 -3.40 7.26 5.67
N VAL A 183 -2.53 7.03 6.67
CA VAL A 183 -2.28 5.69 7.22
C VAL A 183 -3.55 5.11 7.87
N ALA A 184 -4.30 5.94 8.62
CA ALA A 184 -5.57 5.54 9.21
C ALA A 184 -6.62 5.24 8.14
N ALA A 185 -6.76 6.12 7.15
CA ALA A 185 -7.65 5.95 6.01
C ALA A 185 -7.34 4.66 5.24
N GLY A 186 -6.07 4.33 4.98
CA GLY A 186 -5.69 3.13 4.23
C GLY A 186 -6.02 1.84 4.97
N THR A 187 -5.93 1.86 6.29
CA THR A 187 -6.37 0.75 7.15
C THR A 187 -7.87 0.51 7.04
N LEU A 188 -8.66 1.58 7.11
CA LEU A 188 -10.13 1.51 6.93
C LEU A 188 -10.49 1.14 5.48
N GLY A 189 -9.71 1.62 4.52
CA GLY A 189 -9.76 1.24 3.11
C GLY A 189 -9.80 -0.27 2.96
N ASN A 190 -8.76 -0.98 3.42
CA ASN A 190 -8.67 -2.44 3.34
C ASN A 190 -9.96 -3.15 3.84
N VAL A 191 -10.52 -2.70 4.97
CA VAL A 191 -11.79 -3.23 5.51
C VAL A 191 -12.93 -3.00 4.51
N MET A 192 -13.09 -1.78 4.01
CA MET A 192 -14.13 -1.43 3.04
C MET A 192 -14.00 -2.23 1.74
N GLY A 193 -12.79 -2.33 1.17
CA GLY A 193 -12.56 -3.10 -0.06
C GLY A 193 -12.95 -4.57 0.11
N SER A 194 -12.55 -5.21 1.21
CA SER A 194 -12.94 -6.59 1.56
C SER A 194 -14.45 -6.76 1.82
N LEU A 195 -15.14 -5.74 2.32
CA LEU A 195 -16.59 -5.78 2.55
C LEU A 195 -17.41 -5.60 1.27
N ILE A 196 -16.90 -4.85 0.29
CA ILE A 196 -17.66 -4.44 -0.90
C ILE A 196 -17.41 -5.39 -2.08
N GLY A 197 -16.16 -5.83 -2.30
CA GLY A 197 -15.78 -6.53 -3.52
C GLY A 197 -16.53 -7.85 -3.74
N GLY A 198 -16.56 -8.70 -2.71
CA GLY A 198 -17.29 -9.97 -2.74
C GLY A 198 -18.80 -9.81 -3.06
N PRO A 199 -19.56 -9.00 -2.29
CA PRO A 199 -20.98 -8.76 -2.57
C PRO A 199 -21.27 -8.17 -3.96
N VAL A 200 -20.44 -7.24 -4.45
CA VAL A 200 -20.60 -6.67 -5.79
C VAL A 200 -20.37 -7.75 -6.86
N ALA A 201 -19.32 -8.56 -6.73
CA ALA A 201 -19.07 -9.65 -7.67
C ALA A 201 -20.20 -10.70 -7.64
N ALA A 202 -20.67 -11.09 -6.44
CA ALA A 202 -21.79 -12.01 -6.29
C ALA A 202 -23.08 -11.48 -6.94
N PHE A 203 -23.37 -10.19 -6.77
CA PHE A 203 -24.48 -9.51 -7.44
C PHE A 203 -24.36 -9.59 -8.97
N LEU A 204 -23.19 -9.27 -9.52
CA LEU A 204 -22.94 -9.32 -10.97
C LEU A 204 -23.08 -10.74 -11.53
N ILE A 205 -22.49 -11.73 -10.84
CA ILE A 205 -22.57 -13.15 -11.21
C ILE A 205 -24.02 -13.62 -11.23
N ALA A 206 -24.78 -13.35 -10.17
CA ALA A 206 -26.18 -13.76 -10.07
C ALA A 206 -27.06 -13.06 -11.12
N LYS A 207 -26.90 -11.75 -11.30
CA LYS A 207 -27.69 -10.94 -12.23
C LYS A 207 -27.48 -11.36 -13.69
N HIS A 208 -26.25 -11.73 -14.07
CA HIS A 208 -25.89 -12.06 -15.45
C HIS A 208 -25.80 -13.57 -15.71
N GLY A 209 -26.05 -14.43 -14.70
CA GLY A 209 -26.00 -15.88 -14.85
C GLY A 209 -24.61 -16.42 -15.21
N LEU A 210 -23.55 -15.75 -14.74
CA LEU A 210 -22.17 -16.04 -15.10
C LEU A 210 -21.68 -17.33 -14.45
N LYS A 211 -20.79 -18.06 -15.13
CA LYS A 211 -20.20 -19.32 -14.65
C LYS A 211 -18.71 -19.36 -14.95
N SER A 212 -17.94 -19.91 -14.02
CA SER A 212 -16.53 -20.23 -14.24
C SER A 212 -16.38 -21.32 -15.31
N ASP A 213 -15.28 -21.31 -16.06
CA ASP A 213 -14.89 -22.44 -16.90
C ASP A 213 -14.44 -23.62 -16.01
N PRO A 214 -15.08 -24.80 -16.08
CA PRO A 214 -14.67 -25.97 -15.30
C PRO A 214 -13.25 -26.49 -15.60
N ASN A 215 -12.67 -26.09 -16.74
CA ASN A 215 -11.33 -26.49 -17.15
C ASN A 215 -10.23 -25.59 -16.59
N ASP A 216 -10.57 -24.39 -16.12
CA ASP A 216 -9.62 -23.46 -15.53
C ASP A 216 -9.27 -23.88 -14.09
N LYS A 217 -7.97 -24.00 -13.78
CA LYS A 217 -7.48 -24.55 -12.49
C LYS A 217 -6.24 -23.79 -12.00
N PRO A 218 -6.01 -23.70 -10.67
CA PRO A 218 -4.83 -23.04 -10.11
C PRO A 218 -3.52 -23.73 -10.51
N GLU A 219 -2.48 -22.97 -10.85
CA GLU A 219 -1.14 -23.48 -11.15
C GLU A 219 -0.54 -24.32 -10.02
N ALA A 220 -0.81 -23.98 -8.75
CA ALA A 220 -0.34 -24.75 -7.59
C ALA A 220 -0.89 -26.19 -7.55
N LYS A 221 -2.08 -26.43 -8.10
CA LYS A 221 -2.61 -27.78 -8.30
C LYS A 221 -1.97 -28.49 -9.50
N ALA A 222 -1.33 -27.76 -10.41
CA ALA A 222 -0.61 -28.30 -11.56
C ALA A 222 0.84 -28.67 -11.25
N THR A 223 1.51 -27.95 -10.33
CA THR A 223 2.94 -28.16 -10.01
C THR A 223 3.21 -28.84 -8.66
N GLY A 224 2.26 -28.80 -7.71
CA GLY A 224 2.32 -29.55 -6.45
C GLY A 224 3.42 -29.14 -5.46
N LYS A 225 4.12 -28.02 -5.68
CA LYS A 225 5.19 -27.53 -4.80
C LYS A 225 5.08 -26.03 -4.53
N ALA A 226 5.25 -25.64 -3.27
CA ALA A 226 5.43 -24.24 -2.89
C ALA A 226 6.81 -23.73 -3.33
N PRO A 227 6.98 -22.42 -3.56
CA PRO A 227 8.29 -21.84 -3.85
C PRO A 227 9.26 -22.09 -2.69
N GLU A 228 10.43 -22.69 -2.97
CA GLU A 228 11.49 -22.89 -1.98
C GLU A 228 12.47 -21.72 -2.04
N LEU A 229 12.74 -21.09 -0.88
CA LEU A 229 13.76 -20.06 -0.74
C LEU A 229 15.13 -20.70 -0.54
N ASP A 230 16.14 -20.19 -1.26
CA ASP A 230 17.52 -20.62 -1.11
C ASP A 230 18.41 -19.50 -0.55
N ASN A 231 19.31 -19.85 0.38
CA ASN A 231 20.17 -18.88 1.05
C ASN A 231 21.07 -18.11 0.07
N THR A 232 21.65 -18.78 -0.93
CA THR A 232 22.52 -18.14 -1.91
C THR A 232 21.71 -17.23 -2.83
N LYS A 233 20.56 -17.70 -3.32
CA LYS A 233 19.64 -16.88 -4.14
C LYS A 233 19.17 -15.65 -3.37
N MET A 234 18.86 -15.78 -2.09
CA MET A 234 18.42 -14.67 -1.23
C MET A 234 19.50 -13.60 -1.13
N ILE A 235 20.75 -13.98 -0.85
CA ILE A 235 21.88 -13.03 -0.78
C ILE A 235 22.08 -12.34 -2.13
N MET A 236 22.06 -13.09 -3.24
CA MET A 236 22.21 -12.52 -4.58
C MET A 236 21.12 -11.51 -4.91
N MET A 237 19.85 -11.86 -4.64
CA MET A 237 18.72 -10.98 -4.93
C MET A 237 18.67 -9.78 -4.00
N PHE A 238 19.06 -9.92 -2.74
CA PHE A 238 19.16 -8.79 -1.81
C PHE A 238 20.23 -7.79 -2.25
N ALA A 239 21.43 -8.26 -2.59
CA ALA A 239 22.49 -7.41 -3.12
C ALA A 239 22.10 -6.73 -4.44
N MET A 240 21.39 -7.47 -5.31
CA MET A 240 20.87 -6.92 -6.56
C MET A 240 19.81 -5.83 -6.30
N CYS A 241 18.88 -6.05 -5.37
CA CYS A 241 17.87 -5.04 -5.03
C CYS A 241 18.53 -3.75 -4.52
N LEU A 242 19.56 -3.84 -3.67
CA LEU A 242 20.34 -2.68 -3.21
C LEU A 242 21.03 -1.96 -4.38
N LEU A 243 21.67 -2.70 -5.28
CA LEU A 243 22.32 -2.14 -6.48
C LEU A 243 21.29 -1.42 -7.37
N LEU A 244 20.16 -2.07 -7.65
CA LEU A 244 19.11 -1.50 -8.48
C LEU A 244 18.47 -0.26 -7.80
N ALA A 245 18.33 -0.26 -6.47
CA ALA A 245 17.82 0.90 -5.73
C ALA A 245 18.76 2.10 -5.88
N ALA A 246 20.08 1.87 -5.81
CA ALA A 246 21.08 2.90 -6.08
C ALA A 246 21.02 3.40 -7.53
N LEU A 247 20.83 2.49 -8.50
CA LEU A 247 20.61 2.83 -9.91
C LEU A 247 19.28 3.53 -10.18
N GLY A 248 18.34 3.51 -9.23
CA GLY A 248 17.13 4.31 -9.24
C GLY A 248 17.36 5.78 -8.93
N MET A 249 18.49 6.16 -8.30
CA MET A 249 18.77 7.56 -7.96
C MET A 249 18.95 8.47 -9.18
N PRO A 250 19.65 8.07 -10.26
CA PRO A 250 19.64 8.81 -11.52
C PRO A 250 18.24 9.01 -12.10
N ILE A 251 17.39 7.99 -12.04
CA ILE A 251 16.00 8.07 -12.52
C ILE A 251 15.23 9.07 -11.66
N TYR A 252 15.34 8.95 -10.33
CA TYR A 252 14.74 9.89 -9.40
C TYR A 252 15.19 11.33 -9.67
N CYS A 253 16.48 11.57 -9.85
CA CYS A 253 17.01 12.89 -10.20
C CYS A 253 16.33 13.47 -11.45
N LEU A 254 16.16 12.67 -12.51
CA LEU A 254 15.47 13.12 -13.72
C LEU A 254 13.99 13.45 -13.46
N LEU A 255 13.32 12.65 -12.63
CA LEU A 255 11.90 12.84 -12.29
C LEU A 255 11.67 14.05 -11.37
N ASP A 256 12.54 14.26 -10.38
CA ASP A 256 12.49 15.34 -9.39
C ASP A 256 12.73 16.72 -10.03
N ASN A 257 13.42 16.76 -11.18
CA ASN A 257 13.64 17.98 -11.94
C ASN A 257 12.49 18.32 -12.90
N ILE A 258 11.41 17.53 -12.94
CA ILE A 258 10.23 17.84 -13.76
C ILE A 258 9.45 18.97 -13.06
N PRO A 259 9.29 20.15 -13.69
CA PRO A 259 8.54 21.24 -13.08
C PRO A 259 7.11 20.80 -12.76
N MET A 260 6.56 21.27 -11.63
CA MET A 260 5.18 21.02 -11.17
C MET A 260 4.87 19.60 -10.69
N ILE A 261 5.83 18.68 -10.63
CA ILE A 261 5.61 17.32 -10.14
C ILE A 261 6.57 17.01 -9.00
N GLU A 262 6.06 16.83 -7.79
CA GLU A 262 6.84 16.24 -6.69
C GLU A 262 6.88 14.72 -6.86
N MET A 263 8.07 14.14 -6.83
CA MET A 263 8.23 12.70 -6.99
C MET A 263 8.89 12.14 -5.74
N PRO A 264 8.17 11.36 -4.92
CA PRO A 264 8.82 10.57 -3.89
C PRO A 264 9.95 9.71 -4.47
N LYS A 265 11.07 9.63 -3.74
CA LYS A 265 12.25 8.84 -4.14
C LYS A 265 11.93 7.39 -4.54
N PHE A 266 10.93 6.77 -3.90
CA PHE A 266 10.54 5.38 -4.18
C PHE A 266 10.10 5.16 -5.63
N ILE A 267 9.61 6.18 -6.34
CA ILE A 267 9.18 6.07 -7.73
C ILE A 267 10.38 5.81 -8.65
N GLY A 268 11.52 6.47 -8.37
CA GLY A 268 12.78 6.18 -9.08
C GLY A 268 13.23 4.74 -8.87
N CYS A 269 13.08 4.21 -7.65
CA CYS A 269 13.36 2.81 -7.34
C CYS A 269 12.38 1.84 -8.01
N LEU A 270 11.10 2.18 -8.09
CA LEU A 270 10.08 1.40 -8.79
C LEU A 270 10.42 1.26 -10.28
N PHE A 271 10.71 2.38 -10.96
CA PHE A 271 11.12 2.35 -12.35
C PHE A 271 12.42 1.58 -12.56
N ALA A 272 13.39 1.71 -11.65
CA ALA A 272 14.62 0.92 -11.70
C ALA A 272 14.33 -0.59 -11.63
N GLY A 273 13.43 -1.02 -10.74
CA GLY A 273 12.96 -2.41 -10.65
C GLY A 273 12.31 -2.89 -11.96
N ALA A 274 11.37 -2.10 -12.49
CA ALA A 274 10.66 -2.44 -13.73
C ALA A 274 11.59 -2.52 -14.95
N ILE A 275 12.51 -1.56 -15.09
CA ILE A 275 13.52 -1.56 -16.16
C ILE A 275 14.43 -2.77 -15.99
N ALA A 276 14.96 -3.00 -14.78
CA ALA A 276 15.85 -4.11 -14.51
C ALA A 276 15.20 -5.45 -14.84
N ARG A 277 13.94 -5.67 -14.42
CA ARG A 277 13.21 -6.89 -14.72
C ARG A 277 13.18 -7.19 -16.22
N ASN A 278 12.83 -6.19 -17.03
CA ASN A 278 12.70 -6.36 -18.47
C ASN A 278 14.06 -6.49 -19.17
N VAL A 279 15.09 -5.76 -18.71
CA VAL A 279 16.46 -5.89 -19.22
C VAL A 279 17.02 -7.28 -18.92
N MET A 280 16.84 -7.78 -17.69
CA MET A 280 17.30 -9.12 -17.31
C MET A 280 16.58 -10.21 -18.09
N GLU A 281 15.28 -10.09 -18.31
CA GLU A 281 14.51 -11.01 -19.16
C GLU A 281 14.92 -10.99 -20.64
N ALA A 282 15.34 -9.84 -21.17
CA ALA A 282 15.79 -9.68 -22.54
C ALA A 282 17.23 -10.19 -22.73
N ALA A 283 18.09 -9.94 -21.75
CA ALA A 283 19.49 -10.39 -21.73
C ALA A 283 19.67 -11.83 -21.22
N ASN A 284 18.58 -12.52 -20.86
CA ASN A 284 18.58 -13.85 -20.24
C ASN A 284 19.47 -13.93 -18.98
N ILE A 285 19.54 -12.84 -18.21
CA ILE A 285 20.21 -12.81 -16.92
C ILE A 285 19.31 -13.55 -15.93
N LYS A 286 19.88 -14.53 -15.22
CA LYS A 286 19.15 -15.31 -14.23
C LYS A 286 18.78 -14.43 -13.03
N PHE A 287 17.51 -14.48 -12.64
CA PHE A 287 16.96 -13.90 -11.42
C PHE A 287 16.08 -14.91 -10.71
N TYR A 288 15.74 -14.62 -9.45
CA TYR A 288 14.99 -15.54 -8.60
C TYR A 288 13.78 -14.83 -8.00
N VAL A 289 12.61 -15.07 -8.60
CA VAL A 289 11.34 -14.41 -8.24
C VAL A 289 10.91 -14.69 -6.80
N PRO A 290 10.93 -15.94 -6.30
CA PRO A 290 10.53 -16.22 -4.92
C PRO A 290 11.31 -15.39 -3.88
N GLU A 291 12.60 -15.17 -4.14
CA GLU A 291 13.46 -14.36 -3.28
C GLU A 291 13.18 -12.86 -3.42
N VAL A 292 12.83 -12.33 -4.60
CA VAL A 292 12.35 -10.94 -4.73
C VAL A 292 11.06 -10.76 -3.92
N ASP A 293 10.11 -11.68 -4.08
CA ASP A 293 8.82 -11.61 -3.39
C ASP A 293 9.01 -11.70 -1.86
N ALA A 294 9.97 -12.50 -1.40
CA ALA A 294 10.31 -12.57 0.02
C ALA A 294 10.93 -11.26 0.55
N ILE A 295 11.83 -10.64 -0.24
CA ILE A 295 12.44 -9.34 0.07
C ILE A 295 11.36 -8.25 0.10
N GLU A 296 10.46 -8.23 -0.87
CA GLU A 296 9.31 -7.31 -0.95
C GLU A 296 8.49 -7.35 0.34
N HIS A 297 8.01 -8.54 0.73
CA HIS A 297 7.19 -8.71 1.92
C HIS A 297 7.97 -8.37 3.21
N MET A 298 9.25 -8.73 3.29
CA MET A 298 10.10 -8.42 4.45
C MET A 298 10.21 -6.91 4.66
N PHE A 299 10.50 -6.16 3.60
CA PHE A 299 10.65 -4.70 3.69
C PHE A 299 9.31 -3.98 3.85
N LEU A 300 8.23 -4.49 3.26
CA LEU A 300 6.87 -3.97 3.50
C LEU A 300 6.49 -4.10 4.98
N GLU A 301 6.67 -5.27 5.59
CA GLU A 301 6.28 -5.47 6.99
C GLU A 301 7.08 -4.60 7.95
N LEU A 302 8.40 -4.48 7.73
CA LEU A 302 9.25 -3.63 8.53
C LEU A 302 8.92 -2.14 8.33
N TYR A 303 8.68 -1.71 7.10
CA TYR A 303 8.27 -0.35 6.79
C TYR A 303 6.99 0.03 7.52
N LEU A 304 5.95 -0.80 7.38
CA LEU A 304 4.66 -0.57 8.03
C LEU A 304 4.84 -0.51 9.55
N ALA A 305 5.53 -1.48 10.16
CA ALA A 305 5.78 -1.49 11.60
C ALA A 305 6.40 -0.17 12.08
N LEU A 306 7.46 0.29 11.41
CA LEU A 306 8.13 1.54 11.73
C LEU A 306 7.23 2.77 11.54
N VAL A 307 6.44 2.83 10.46
CA VAL A 307 5.49 3.92 10.21
C VAL A 307 4.45 3.97 11.32
N LEU A 308 3.82 2.85 11.62
CA LEU A 308 2.68 2.78 12.53
C LEU A 308 3.07 3.00 13.99
N MET A 309 4.16 2.39 14.44
CA MET A 309 4.61 2.53 15.83
C MET A 309 5.07 3.95 16.18
N THR A 310 5.38 4.78 15.18
CA THR A 310 5.84 6.17 15.35
C THR A 310 4.78 7.21 14.96
N THR A 311 3.64 6.77 14.43
CA THR A 311 2.52 7.66 14.07
C THR A 311 1.71 7.99 15.32
N ASP A 312 1.31 9.25 15.50
CA ASP A 312 0.49 9.67 16.65
C ASP A 312 -1.00 9.71 16.28
N PHE A 313 -1.70 8.60 16.49
CA PHE A 313 -3.11 8.46 16.13
C PHE A 313 -4.05 9.35 16.95
N THR A 314 -3.60 9.94 18.06
CA THR A 314 -4.43 10.89 18.83
C THR A 314 -4.78 12.13 18.01
N LYS A 315 -3.91 12.49 17.06
CA LYS A 315 -4.10 13.62 16.14
C LYS A 315 -5.19 13.40 15.11
N LEU A 316 -5.72 12.18 14.98
CA LEU A 316 -6.85 11.87 14.11
C LEU A 316 -8.17 12.39 14.68
N ALA A 317 -8.30 12.50 16.01
CA ALA A 317 -9.56 12.79 16.68
C ALA A 317 -10.29 14.04 16.16
N PRO A 318 -9.62 15.19 15.89
CA PRO A 318 -10.29 16.39 15.40
C PRO A 318 -10.91 16.23 14.01
N VAL A 319 -10.36 15.35 13.17
CA VAL A 319 -10.73 15.20 11.76
C VAL A 319 -11.43 13.86 11.45
N ALA A 320 -11.57 12.97 12.45
CA ALA A 320 -12.10 11.63 12.26
C ALA A 320 -13.51 11.62 11.64
N GLY A 321 -14.38 12.56 12.06
CA GLY A 321 -15.72 12.70 11.49
C GLY A 321 -15.71 13.08 10.01
N GLN A 322 -14.88 14.06 9.64
CA GLN A 322 -14.73 14.51 8.25
C GLN A 322 -14.11 13.41 7.38
N MET A 323 -13.09 12.72 7.88
CA MET A 323 -12.50 11.54 7.23
C MET A 323 -13.57 10.48 6.97
N GLY A 324 -14.41 10.16 7.97
CA GLY A 324 -15.47 9.16 7.83
C GLY A 324 -16.46 9.48 6.70
N ILE A 325 -16.81 10.75 6.51
CA ILE A 325 -17.68 11.19 5.42
C ILE A 325 -17.05 10.88 4.05
N ILE A 326 -15.76 11.20 3.88
CA ILE A 326 -15.04 10.93 2.63
C ILE A 326 -14.96 9.42 2.40
N LEU A 327 -14.57 8.63 3.40
CA LEU A 327 -14.44 7.17 3.27
C LEU A 327 -15.76 6.51 2.86
N VAL A 328 -16.89 6.94 3.42
CA VAL A 328 -18.21 6.45 3.00
C VAL A 328 -18.50 6.79 1.54
N ALA A 329 -18.17 8.01 1.10
CA ALA A 329 -18.32 8.39 -0.29
C ALA A 329 -17.40 7.58 -1.23
N GLN A 330 -16.16 7.30 -0.81
CA GLN A 330 -15.24 6.43 -1.55
C GLN A 330 -15.79 4.99 -1.65
N ALA A 331 -16.35 4.45 -0.57
CA ALA A 331 -17.01 3.14 -0.58
C ALA A 331 -18.17 3.09 -1.58
N LEU A 332 -19.01 4.12 -1.62
CA LEU A 332 -20.10 4.23 -2.60
C LEU A 332 -19.57 4.34 -4.03
N LEU A 333 -18.56 5.18 -4.25
CA LEU A 333 -17.89 5.30 -5.55
C LEU A 333 -17.35 3.94 -6.01
N MET A 334 -16.69 3.18 -5.14
CA MET A 334 -16.15 1.87 -5.49
C MET A 334 -17.22 0.87 -5.90
N ALA A 335 -18.32 0.80 -5.15
CA ALA A 335 -19.43 -0.08 -5.50
C ALA A 335 -20.04 0.29 -6.86
N LEU A 336 -20.31 1.57 -7.08
CA LEU A 336 -20.88 2.06 -8.33
C LEU A 336 -19.92 1.90 -9.51
N PHE A 337 -18.65 2.22 -9.33
CA PHE A 337 -17.61 2.09 -10.34
C PHE A 337 -17.42 0.62 -10.74
N GLY A 338 -17.40 -0.29 -9.76
CA GLY A 338 -17.33 -1.72 -10.03
C GLY A 338 -18.50 -2.22 -10.89
N ILE A 339 -19.73 -1.83 -10.54
CA ILE A 339 -20.96 -2.26 -11.24
C ILE A 339 -21.06 -1.65 -12.65
N PHE A 340 -20.79 -0.35 -12.78
CA PHE A 340 -21.08 0.40 -14.00
C PHE A 340 -19.89 0.63 -14.92
N VAL A 341 -18.65 0.51 -14.42
CA VAL A 341 -17.44 0.78 -15.21
C VAL A 341 -16.59 -0.48 -15.32
N SER A 342 -16.06 -1.01 -14.21
CA SER A 342 -15.13 -2.15 -14.21
C SER A 342 -15.70 -3.37 -14.93
N PHE A 343 -16.89 -3.84 -14.51
CA PHE A 343 -17.52 -5.02 -15.11
C PHE A 343 -17.78 -4.86 -16.62
N ASN A 344 -18.15 -3.65 -17.04
CA ASN A 344 -18.42 -3.34 -18.44
C ASN A 344 -17.14 -3.27 -19.27
N LEU A 345 -16.07 -2.68 -18.74
CA LEU A 345 -14.77 -2.57 -19.40
C LEU A 345 -14.07 -3.93 -19.50
N PHE A 346 -14.20 -4.79 -18.49
CA PHE A 346 -13.49 -6.08 -18.44
C PHE A 346 -14.15 -7.19 -19.27
N GLY A 347 -15.31 -6.94 -19.90
CA GLY A 347 -15.90 -7.86 -20.88
C GLY A 347 -17.21 -8.54 -20.48
N ARG A 348 -17.76 -8.22 -19.30
CA ARG A 348 -19.06 -8.71 -18.78
C ARG A 348 -19.18 -10.24 -18.63
N ASP A 349 -18.07 -10.96 -18.53
CA ASP A 349 -18.06 -12.39 -18.26
C ASP A 349 -17.71 -12.69 -16.79
N TYR A 350 -17.56 -13.97 -16.45
CA TYR A 350 -17.18 -14.37 -15.11
C TYR A 350 -15.82 -13.78 -14.68
N GLY A 351 -14.84 -13.77 -15.58
CA GLY A 351 -13.53 -13.16 -15.34
C GLY A 351 -13.65 -11.68 -15.02
N ALA A 352 -14.50 -10.95 -15.74
CA ALA A 352 -14.80 -9.55 -15.48
C ALA A 352 -15.40 -9.32 -14.08
N ALA A 353 -16.25 -10.23 -13.59
CA ALA A 353 -16.80 -10.15 -12.23
C ALA A 353 -15.72 -10.40 -11.16
N VAL A 354 -14.83 -11.38 -11.38
CA VAL A 354 -13.68 -11.64 -10.49
C VAL A 354 -12.73 -10.43 -10.45
N MET A 355 -12.33 -9.92 -11.62
CA MET A 355 -11.50 -8.71 -11.74
C MET A 355 -12.18 -7.47 -11.16
N THR A 356 -13.51 -7.38 -11.20
CA THR A 356 -14.25 -6.28 -10.55
C THR A 356 -14.12 -6.35 -9.03
N ALA A 357 -14.21 -7.55 -8.45
CA ALA A 357 -13.89 -7.76 -7.04
C ALA A 357 -12.43 -7.37 -6.73
N GLY A 358 -11.49 -7.75 -7.60
CA GLY A 358 -10.09 -7.32 -7.52
C GLY A 358 -9.94 -5.80 -7.56
N ASN A 359 -10.65 -5.12 -8.48
CA ASN A 359 -10.61 -3.66 -8.61
C ASN A 359 -11.14 -2.97 -7.35
N ILE A 360 -12.20 -3.49 -6.75
CA ILE A 360 -12.74 -2.97 -5.50
C ILE A 360 -11.79 -3.20 -4.35
N GLY A 361 -11.16 -4.37 -4.29
CA GLY A 361 -10.15 -4.70 -3.30
C GLY A 361 -8.93 -3.79 -3.37
N TRP A 362 -8.36 -3.59 -4.57
CA TRP A 362 -7.24 -2.68 -4.79
C TRP A 362 -7.64 -1.22 -4.56
N GLY A 363 -8.72 -0.75 -5.20
CA GLY A 363 -9.16 0.65 -5.14
C GLY A 363 -9.75 1.07 -3.79
N CYS A 364 -9.95 0.14 -2.85
CA CYS A 364 -10.15 0.41 -1.43
C CYS A 364 -9.19 -0.46 -0.61
N GLY A 365 -7.89 -0.39 -0.86
CA GLY A 365 -6.91 -1.00 0.00
C GLY A 365 -5.53 -1.01 -0.63
N SER A 366 -5.19 -2.14 -1.24
CA SER A 366 -3.85 -2.43 -1.74
C SER A 366 -3.87 -3.70 -2.61
N GLY A 367 -2.76 -4.02 -3.27
CA GLY A 367 -2.58 -5.28 -4.01
C GLY A 367 -3.01 -6.54 -3.25
N PRO A 368 -2.57 -6.76 -1.99
CA PRO A 368 -3.02 -7.89 -1.17
C PRO A 368 -4.55 -7.96 -0.98
N ASN A 369 -5.22 -6.80 -0.92
CA ASN A 369 -6.67 -6.74 -0.77
C ASN A 369 -7.40 -7.10 -2.07
N ALA A 370 -6.82 -6.79 -3.25
CA ALA A 370 -7.31 -7.32 -4.53
C ALA A 370 -7.23 -8.84 -4.58
N VAL A 371 -6.08 -9.40 -4.23
CA VAL A 371 -5.87 -10.86 -4.16
C VAL A 371 -6.89 -11.51 -3.22
N ALA A 372 -7.12 -10.92 -2.04
CA ALA A 372 -8.11 -11.44 -1.08
C ALA A 372 -9.53 -11.44 -1.64
N ASN A 373 -9.94 -10.38 -2.33
CA ASN A 373 -11.28 -10.27 -2.93
C ASN A 373 -11.47 -11.24 -4.08
N GLU A 374 -10.50 -11.32 -5.01
CA GLU A 374 -10.56 -12.26 -6.13
C GLU A 374 -10.60 -13.70 -5.63
N LYS A 375 -9.75 -14.04 -4.66
CA LYS A 375 -9.73 -15.37 -4.06
C LYS A 375 -11.07 -15.71 -3.41
N ALA A 376 -11.66 -14.79 -2.64
CA ALA A 376 -12.95 -15.02 -2.00
C ALA A 376 -14.06 -15.32 -3.01
N VAL A 377 -14.06 -14.64 -4.16
CA VAL A 377 -15.00 -14.92 -5.26
C VAL A 377 -14.68 -16.27 -5.90
N MET A 378 -13.42 -16.54 -6.21
CA MET A 378 -13.03 -17.79 -6.89
C MET A 378 -13.22 -19.04 -6.03
N ASP A 379 -13.00 -18.97 -4.72
CA ASP A 379 -13.24 -20.07 -3.79
C ASP A 379 -14.74 -20.43 -3.74
N GLN A 380 -15.63 -19.45 -3.97
CA GLN A 380 -17.08 -19.64 -3.95
C GLN A 380 -17.66 -20.01 -5.32
N TYR A 381 -17.16 -19.42 -6.41
CA TYR A 381 -17.79 -19.47 -7.74
C TYR A 381 -16.95 -20.16 -8.82
N GLY A 382 -15.69 -20.51 -8.52
CA GLY A 382 -14.78 -21.22 -9.43
C GLY A 382 -13.54 -20.42 -9.85
N TRP A 383 -12.51 -21.10 -10.34
CA TRP A 383 -11.22 -20.48 -10.65
C TRP A 383 -11.25 -19.65 -11.95
N HIS A 384 -10.38 -18.63 -12.04
CA HIS A 384 -10.13 -17.89 -13.27
C HIS A 384 -8.67 -17.38 -13.34
N ASN A 385 -7.83 -18.01 -14.16
CA ASN A 385 -6.38 -17.82 -14.13
C ASN A 385 -5.92 -16.41 -14.55
N ILE A 386 -6.53 -15.83 -15.60
CA ILE A 386 -6.12 -14.50 -16.08
C ILE A 386 -6.40 -13.44 -15.01
N ALA A 387 -7.61 -13.42 -14.46
CA ALA A 387 -7.99 -12.54 -13.35
C ALA A 387 -6.98 -12.66 -12.19
N TRP A 388 -6.71 -13.89 -11.73
CA TRP A 388 -5.80 -14.13 -10.61
C TRP A 388 -4.36 -13.66 -10.84
N VAL A 389 -3.78 -13.97 -12.00
CA VAL A 389 -2.35 -13.74 -12.26
C VAL A 389 -2.10 -12.31 -12.74
N LEU A 390 -2.98 -11.78 -13.59
CA LEU A 390 -2.74 -10.50 -14.23
C LEU A 390 -3.21 -9.32 -13.38
N TYR A 391 -4.42 -9.42 -12.82
CA TYR A 391 -5.12 -8.22 -12.37
C TYR A 391 -4.45 -7.56 -11.17
N PRO A 392 -4.17 -8.27 -10.05
CA PRO A 392 -3.59 -7.63 -8.86
C PRO A 392 -2.25 -6.97 -9.16
N SER A 393 -1.34 -7.68 -9.84
CA SER A 393 -0.01 -7.17 -10.15
C SER A 393 -0.06 -5.99 -11.13
N PHE A 394 -0.88 -6.09 -12.18
CA PHE A 394 -0.92 -5.03 -13.19
C PHE A 394 -1.62 -3.76 -12.68
N ALA A 395 -2.71 -3.89 -11.92
CA ALA A 395 -3.40 -2.75 -11.33
C ALA A 395 -2.49 -1.95 -10.37
N VAL A 396 -1.76 -2.64 -9.50
CA VAL A 396 -0.81 -2.02 -8.55
C VAL A 396 0.30 -1.27 -9.27
N ILE A 397 0.83 -1.81 -10.37
CA ILE A 397 1.87 -1.11 -11.13
C ILE A 397 1.35 0.18 -11.77
N ILE A 398 0.12 0.16 -12.31
CA ILE A 398 -0.50 1.37 -12.88
C ILE A 398 -0.75 2.40 -11.77
N ASP A 399 -1.23 1.95 -10.61
CA ASP A 399 -1.44 2.77 -9.43
C ASP A 399 -0.16 3.47 -8.98
N ASP A 400 0.90 2.71 -8.71
CA ASP A 400 2.15 3.23 -8.17
C ASP A 400 2.89 4.17 -9.14
N ILE A 401 2.47 4.24 -10.41
CA ILE A 401 2.94 5.21 -11.40
C ILE A 401 1.97 6.40 -11.51
N TYR A 402 0.72 6.14 -11.86
CA TYR A 402 -0.25 7.19 -12.19
C TYR A 402 -0.70 7.96 -10.95
N ASN A 403 -0.93 7.26 -9.83
CA ASN A 403 -1.46 7.83 -8.60
C ASN A 403 -0.49 8.87 -8.02
N PRO A 404 0.81 8.60 -7.82
CA PRO A 404 1.74 9.63 -7.40
C PRO A 404 1.81 10.85 -8.32
N ILE A 405 1.82 10.65 -9.65
CA ILE A 405 1.82 11.74 -10.62
C ILE A 405 0.58 12.62 -10.43
N PHE A 406 -0.59 11.98 -10.32
CA PHE A 406 -1.85 12.68 -10.19
C PHE A 406 -1.97 13.40 -8.84
N LEU A 407 -1.59 12.75 -7.74
CA LEU A 407 -1.52 13.36 -6.41
C LEU A 407 -0.61 14.60 -6.39
N SER A 408 0.53 14.54 -7.05
CA SER A 408 1.46 15.67 -7.12
C SER A 408 0.90 16.84 -7.93
N ILE A 409 0.36 16.58 -9.12
CA ILE A 409 -0.18 17.62 -10.00
C ILE A 409 -1.46 18.22 -9.40
N PHE A 410 -2.41 17.35 -9.02
CA PHE A 410 -3.71 17.78 -8.51
C PHE A 410 -3.62 18.33 -7.09
N GLY A 411 -2.85 17.68 -6.21
CA GLY A 411 -2.56 18.19 -4.87
C GLY A 411 -1.79 19.51 -4.90
N GLY A 412 -0.87 19.68 -5.86
CA GLY A 412 -0.11 20.92 -6.04
C GLY A 412 -0.98 22.16 -6.27
N LEU A 413 -2.22 22.00 -6.75
CA LEU A 413 -3.21 23.10 -6.88
C LEU A 413 -3.66 23.66 -5.53
N PHE A 414 -3.47 22.91 -4.44
CA PHE A 414 -3.93 23.25 -3.09
C PHE A 414 -2.78 23.53 -2.12
N LYS A 415 -1.57 23.75 -2.65
CA LYS A 415 -0.39 24.13 -1.84
C LYS A 415 -0.66 25.48 -1.17
N GLY A 416 -0.61 25.48 0.17
CA GLY A 416 -0.84 26.65 1.03
C GLY A 416 0.41 27.48 1.29
#